data_AF-A0A1H4NY74-F1
#
_entry.id   AF-A0A1H4NY74-F1
#
_cell.length_a   1.000
_cell.length_b   1.000
_cell.length_c   1.000
_cell.angle_alpha   90.00
_cell.angle_beta   90.00
_cell.angle_gamma   90.00
#
_symmetry.space_group_name_H-M   'P 1'
#
loop_
_entity.id
_entity.type
_entity.pdbx_description
1 polymer ?
#
loop_
_entity_poly.entity_id
_entity_poly.type
_entity_poly.pdbx_seq_one_letter_code
_entity_poly.pdbx_strand_id
1 'polypeptide(L)'
;MRVITAIGAIFAGIEVLYMIMVLAGANAGNAFFQFIKSLAVPLALFWPGLFPVDSPSLAVILDFGLAAVFWLVVTGIIARFAGR
;
A
#
# COMPACT_ATOMS: atom_id res chain seq x y z
N MET A 1 2.52 21.86 3.34
CA MET A 1 1.58 21.13 2.46
C MET A 1 2.25 20.05 1.62
N ARG A 2 3.29 20.34 0.82
CA ARG A 2 3.97 19.35 -0.06
C ARG A 2 4.52 18.11 0.66
N VAL A 3 4.95 18.26 1.92
CA VAL A 3 5.49 17.14 2.71
C VAL A 3 4.42 16.08 3.04
N ILE A 4 3.19 16.50 3.35
CA ILE A 4 2.10 15.58 3.72
C ILE A 4 1.70 14.71 2.52
N THR A 5 1.54 15.32 1.36
CA THR A 5 1.25 14.60 0.11
C THR A 5 2.41 13.70 -0.30
N ALA A 6 3.65 14.10 -0.04
CA ALA A 6 4.82 13.26 -0.33
C ALA A 6 4.84 12.00 0.55
N ILE A 7 4.52 12.13 1.85
CA ILE A 7 4.44 10.97 2.76
C ILE A 7 3.38 9.98 2.29
N GLY A 8 2.19 10.47 1.93
CA GLY A 8 1.12 9.60 1.40
C GLY A 8 1.51 8.90 0.10
N ALA A 9 2.21 9.61 -0.80
CA ALA A 9 2.72 9.02 -2.02
C ALA A 9 3.80 7.95 -1.76
N ILE A 10 4.64 8.14 -0.73
CA ILE A 10 5.63 7.13 -0.31
C ILE A 10 4.93 5.89 0.23
N PHE A 11 3.93 6.04 1.10
CA PHE A 11 3.18 4.89 1.65
C PHE A 11 2.45 4.12 0.54
N ALA A 12 1.74 4.82 -0.34
CA ALA A 12 1.10 4.22 -1.50
C ALA A 12 2.12 3.53 -2.42
N GLY A 13 3.29 4.13 -2.63
CA GLY A 13 4.37 3.54 -3.43
C GLY A 13 4.92 2.24 -2.84
N ILE A 14 5.07 2.16 -1.51
CA ILE A 14 5.51 0.95 -0.81
C ILE A 14 4.51 -0.19 -1.01
N GLU A 15 3.21 0.09 -0.86
CA GLU A 15 2.15 -0.90 -1.02
C GLU A 15 2.04 -1.39 -2.46
N VAL A 16 2.10 -0.48 -3.44
CA VAL A 16 2.12 -0.83 -4.87
C VAL A 16 3.35 -1.66 -5.22
N LEU A 17 4.52 -1.30 -4.70
CA LEU A 17 5.74 -2.07 -4.93
C LEU A 17 5.61 -3.49 -4.36
N TYR A 18 5.12 -3.63 -3.12
CA TYR A 18 4.90 -4.94 -2.51
C TYR A 18 3.91 -5.78 -3.32
N MET A 19 2.79 -5.18 -3.74
CA MET A 19 1.78 -5.83 -4.58
C MET A 19 2.39 -6.37 -5.88
N ILE A 20 3.16 -5.54 -6.59
CA ILE A 20 3.83 -5.95 -7.83
C ILE A 20 4.81 -7.10 -7.56
N MET A 21 5.59 -7.03 -6.47
CA MET A 21 6.52 -8.10 -6.11
C MET A 21 5.80 -9.43 -5.87
N VAL A 22 4.65 -9.42 -5.18
CA VAL A 22 3.83 -10.61 -4.96
C VAL A 22 3.25 -11.14 -6.27
N LEU A 23 2.63 -10.27 -7.08
CA LEU A 23 2.00 -10.66 -8.35
C LEU A 23 3.02 -11.13 -9.39
N ALA A 24 4.23 -10.58 -9.38
CA ALA A 24 5.33 -10.99 -10.25
C ALA A 24 6.04 -12.26 -9.76
N GLY A 25 5.65 -12.84 -8.63
CA GLY A 25 6.27 -14.05 -8.08
C GLY A 25 7.70 -13.82 -7.59
N ALA A 26 8.01 -12.64 -7.05
CA ALA A 26 9.32 -12.34 -6.50
C ALA A 26 9.69 -13.31 -5.36
N ASN A 27 10.99 -13.60 -5.24
CA ASN A 27 11.49 -14.55 -4.24
C ASN A 27 11.25 -14.03 -2.81
N ALA A 28 10.31 -14.64 -2.08
CA ALA A 28 9.99 -14.29 -0.71
C ALA A 28 11.14 -14.54 0.29
N GLY A 29 12.15 -15.36 -0.05
CA GLY A 29 13.35 -15.55 0.77
C GLY A 29 14.37 -14.40 0.67
N ASN A 30 14.15 -13.45 -0.22
CA ASN A 30 15.06 -12.32 -0.42
C ASN A 30 14.93 -11.26 0.68
N ALA A 31 16.05 -10.73 1.17
CA ALA A 31 16.06 -9.70 2.21
C ALA A 31 15.33 -8.42 1.82
N PHE A 32 15.43 -7.99 0.55
CA PHE A 32 14.69 -6.84 0.03
C PHE A 32 13.18 -7.10 0.01
N PHE A 33 12.74 -8.31 -0.39
CA PHE A 33 11.33 -8.68 -0.33
C PHE A 33 10.79 -8.60 1.11
N GLN A 34 11.52 -9.18 2.07
CA GLN A 34 11.13 -9.16 3.47
C GLN A 34 11.11 -7.73 4.05
N PHE A 35 12.08 -6.90 3.65
CA PHE A 35 12.11 -5.49 4.02
C PHE A 35 10.86 -4.74 3.53
N ILE A 36 10.54 -4.83 2.23
CA ILE A 36 9.34 -4.17 1.68
C ILE A 36 8.06 -4.72 2.32
N LYS A 37 7.96 -6.04 2.53
CA LYS A 37 6.84 -6.67 3.23
C LYS A 37 6.64 -6.09 4.64
N SER A 38 7.74 -5.91 5.38
CA SER A 38 7.69 -5.38 6.76
C SER A 38 7.14 -3.95 6.84
N LEU A 39 7.24 -3.18 5.75
CA LEU A 39 6.67 -1.84 5.63
C LEU A 39 5.23 -1.89 5.11
N ALA A 40 4.97 -2.67 4.06
CA ALA A 40 3.68 -2.70 3.38
C ALA A 40 2.56 -3.33 4.23
N VAL A 41 2.84 -4.43 4.94
CA VAL A 41 1.80 -5.15 5.72
C VAL A 41 1.18 -4.28 6.80
N PRO A 42 1.94 -3.54 7.64
CA PRO A 42 1.35 -2.60 8.60
C PRO A 42 0.67 -1.40 7.95
N LEU A 43 1.20 -0.90 6.82
CA LEU A 43 0.62 0.25 6.11
C LEU A 43 -0.73 -0.06 5.45
N ALA A 44 -0.97 -1.33 5.11
CA ALA A 44 -2.24 -1.80 4.57
C ALA A 44 -3.40 -1.77 5.59
N LEU A 45 -3.13 -1.50 6.87
CA LEU A 45 -4.13 -1.32 7.93
C LEU A 45 -5.11 -2.51 8.03
N PHE A 46 -6.39 -2.27 7.74
CA PHE A 46 -7.48 -3.23 7.83
C PHE A 46 -7.90 -3.80 6.47
N TRP A 47 -7.27 -3.36 5.38
CA TRP A 47 -7.60 -3.82 4.03
C TRP A 47 -7.32 -5.32 3.82
N PRO A 48 -6.19 -5.89 4.31
CA PRO A 48 -5.90 -7.30 4.13
C PRO A 48 -6.98 -8.23 4.68
N GLY A 49 -7.58 -9.02 3.80
CA GLY A 49 -8.63 -10.00 4.17
C GLY A 49 -10.01 -9.40 4.39
N LEU A 50 -10.22 -8.13 4.05
CA LEU A 50 -11.54 -7.47 4.14
C LEU A 50 -12.54 -8.04 3.11
N PHE A 51 -12.04 -8.43 1.94
CA PHE A 51 -12.85 -8.96 0.85
C PHE A 51 -12.60 -10.47 0.69
N PRO A 52 -13.61 -11.33 0.94
CA PRO A 52 -13.48 -12.76 0.70
C PRO A 52 -13.53 -13.02 -0.81
N VAL A 53 -12.36 -13.25 -1.40
CA VAL A 53 -12.22 -13.57 -2.83
C VAL A 53 -11.41 -14.85 -3.00
N ASP A 54 -11.82 -15.69 -3.95
CA ASP A 54 -11.17 -17.00 -4.18
C ASP A 54 -9.84 -16.89 -4.93
N SER A 55 -9.64 -15.79 -5.67
CA SER A 55 -8.44 -15.56 -6.47
C SER A 55 -7.33 -14.90 -5.63
N PRO A 56 -6.17 -15.57 -5.43
CA PRO A 56 -5.07 -15.00 -4.65
C PRO A 56 -4.55 -13.68 -5.21
N SER A 57 -4.48 -13.56 -6.54
CA SER A 57 -4.02 -12.33 -7.20
C SER A 57 -5.00 -11.18 -6.98
N LEU A 58 -6.31 -11.47 -7.02
CA LEU A 58 -7.33 -10.46 -6.77
C LEU A 58 -7.32 -10.02 -5.30
N ALA A 59 -7.11 -10.95 -4.37
CA ALA A 59 -6.96 -10.64 -2.94
C ALA A 59 -5.84 -9.62 -2.74
N VAL A 60 -4.65 -9.88 -3.31
CA VAL A 60 -3.48 -8.99 -3.19
C VAL A 60 -3.75 -7.60 -3.79
N ILE A 61 -4.43 -7.53 -4.93
CA ILE A 61 -4.80 -6.26 -5.56
C ILE A 61 -5.77 -5.47 -4.66
N LEU A 62 -6.77 -6.12 -4.08
CA LEU A 62 -7.74 -5.46 -3.21
C LEU A 62 -7.07 -5.02 -1.90
N ASP A 63 -6.29 -5.89 -1.29
CA ASP A 63 -5.64 -5.67 0.01
C ASP A 63 -4.65 -4.49 -0.04
N PHE A 64 -3.76 -4.47 -1.03
CA PHE A 64 -2.70 -3.45 -1.11
C PHE A 64 -3.03 -2.31 -2.07
N GLY A 65 -3.90 -2.54 -3.06
CA GLY A 65 -4.27 -1.51 -4.03
C GLY A 65 -5.26 -0.51 -3.45
N LEU A 66 -6.23 -0.98 -2.68
CA LEU A 66 -7.15 -0.08 -1.98
C LEU A 66 -6.44 0.70 -0.87
N ALA A 67 -5.50 0.06 -0.17
CA ALA A 67 -4.63 0.75 0.78
C ALA A 67 -3.85 1.90 0.12
N ALA A 68 -3.29 1.66 -1.07
CA ALA A 68 -2.48 2.66 -1.75
C ALA A 68 -3.33 3.87 -2.16
N VAL A 69 -4.52 3.62 -2.72
CA VAL A 69 -5.48 4.67 -3.06
C VAL A 69 -5.92 5.42 -1.80
N PHE A 70 -6.17 4.71 -0.69
CA PHE A 70 -6.55 5.31 0.58
C PHE A 70 -5.51 6.31 1.08
N TRP A 71 -4.22 5.96 1.07
CA TRP A 71 -3.16 6.90 1.50
C TRP A 71 -3.08 8.15 0.64
N LEU A 72 -3.25 8.03 -0.68
CA LEU A 72 -3.29 9.19 -1.58
C LEU A 72 -4.48 10.11 -1.29
N VAL A 73 -5.66 9.52 -1.04
CA VAL A 73 -6.88 10.28 -0.74
C VAL A 73 -6.78 10.96 0.63
N VAL A 74 -6.41 10.22 1.67
CA VAL A 74 -6.32 10.74 3.06
C VAL A 74 -5.30 11.86 3.15
N THR A 75 -4.09 11.66 2.62
CA THR A 75 -3.06 12.71 2.67
C THR A 75 -3.39 13.90 1.79
N GLY A 76 -4.06 13.71 0.65
CA GLY A 76 -4.57 14.80 -0.19
C GLY A 76 -5.62 15.64 0.54
N ILE A 77 -6.56 14.99 1.24
CA ILE A 77 -7.56 15.64 2.08
C ILE A 77 -6.89 16.43 3.21
N ILE A 78 -6.01 15.78 3.98
CA ILE A 78 -5.30 16.44 5.10
C ILE A 78 -4.49 17.62 4.60
N ALA A 79 -3.76 17.49 3.49
CA ALA A 79 -2.98 18.57 2.91
C ALA A 79 -3.84 19.76 2.47
N ARG A 80 -5.07 19.51 1.99
CA ARG A 80 -6.05 20.55 1.66
C ARG A 80 -6.58 21.27 2.90
N PHE A 81 -6.75 20.59 4.02
CA PHE A 81 -7.25 21.19 5.25
C PHE A 81 -6.17 21.91 6.05
N ALA A 82 -4.97 21.33 6.18
CA ALA A 82 -3.77 22.04 6.67
C ALA A 82 -3.32 23.16 5.71
N GLY A 83 -3.95 23.18 4.53
CA GLY A 83 -3.92 24.15 3.45
C GLY A 83 -4.44 25.55 3.77
N ARG A 84 -5.35 25.62 4.75
CA ARG A 84 -6.17 26.78 5.07
C ARG A 84 -5.69 27.41 6.36
#